data_AF-A0A0H1BNB8-F1
#
_entry.id   AF-A0A0H1BNB8-F1
#
_cell.length_a   1.000
_cell.length_b   1.000
_cell.length_c   1.000
_cell.angle_alpha   90.00
_cell.angle_beta   90.00
_cell.angle_gamma   90.00
#
_symmetry.space_group_name_H-M   'P 1'
#
loop_
_entity.id
_entity.type
_entity.pdbx_description
1 polymer ?
#
loop_
_entity_poly.entity_id
_entity_poly.type
_entity_poly.pdbx_seq_one_letter_code
_entity_poly.pdbx_strand_id
1 'polypeptide(L)'
;MAISIAYRLSSPRLLRKPPAISGIMLLVYLTLFCLVCSMAKYCLSSFLASTGYESGRADREIIVAAMSKDDTSWLYEYLPDWGKKIYIVDNPNARLTVPKNKGRESMVYLSYIIDNYDRLPKHMIFIHPQRYQWHNDDPLYDNVPVIKNLQLPYLSQEGYVNLRCVWFLGCP
;
A
#
# COMPACT_ATOMS: atom_id res chain seq x y z
N MET A 1 -70.39 8.63 -59.52
CA MET A 1 -69.01 8.50 -59.03
C MET A 1 -69.05 8.25 -57.53
N ALA A 2 -68.79 7.02 -57.08
CA ALA A 2 -68.59 6.71 -55.67
C ALA A 2 -67.14 6.22 -55.51
N ILE A 3 -66.33 7.00 -54.78
CA ILE A 3 -64.92 6.71 -54.54
C ILE A 3 -64.86 5.85 -53.28
N SER A 4 -64.48 4.58 -53.45
CA SER A 4 -64.27 3.65 -52.35
C SER A 4 -62.91 3.93 -51.70
N ILE A 5 -62.90 4.43 -50.47
CA ILE A 5 -61.68 4.61 -49.67
C ILE A 5 -61.28 3.22 -49.14
N ALA A 6 -60.26 2.63 -49.75
CA ALA A 6 -59.65 1.39 -49.28
C ALA A 6 -58.89 1.66 -47.97
N TYR A 7 -59.38 1.11 -46.86
CA TYR A 7 -58.64 1.06 -45.60
C TYR A 7 -57.37 0.20 -45.78
N ARG A 8 -56.21 0.83 -45.58
CA ARG A 8 -54.91 0.16 -45.58
C ARG A 8 -54.82 -0.70 -44.32
N LEU A 9 -54.75 -2.03 -44.46
CA LEU A 9 -54.49 -2.93 -43.34
C LEU A 9 -53.13 -2.61 -42.71
N SER A 10 -53.12 -2.31 -41.42
CA SER A 10 -51.91 -2.17 -40.62
C SER A 10 -51.14 -3.49 -40.59
N SER A 11 -49.87 -3.46 -40.99
CA SER A 11 -48.96 -4.61 -40.98
C SER A 11 -48.75 -5.14 -39.55
N PRO A 12 -48.96 -6.45 -39.28
CA PRO A 12 -48.92 -7.02 -37.92
C PRO A 12 -47.50 -7.25 -37.37
N ARG A 13 -46.46 -6.62 -37.94
CA ARG A 13 -45.06 -6.91 -37.58
C ARG A 13 -44.57 -6.30 -36.25
N LEU A 14 -45.39 -5.55 -35.52
CA LEU A 14 -44.94 -4.78 -34.34
C LEU A 14 -45.26 -5.39 -32.96
N LEU A 15 -45.76 -6.63 -32.87
CA LEU A 15 -46.07 -7.23 -31.56
C LEU A 15 -45.48 -8.64 -31.38
N ARG A 16 -44.17 -8.81 -31.60
CA ARG A 16 -43.47 -10.01 -31.13
C ARG A 16 -43.15 -9.85 -29.65
N LYS A 17 -43.82 -10.64 -28.80
CA LYS A 17 -43.43 -10.82 -27.40
C LYS A 17 -41.98 -11.31 -27.37
N PRO A 18 -41.13 -10.77 -26.46
CA PRO A 18 -39.77 -11.25 -26.33
C PRO A 18 -39.79 -12.76 -26.00
N PRO A 19 -38.82 -13.53 -26.49
CA PRO A 19 -38.75 -14.96 -26.19
C PRO A 19 -38.65 -15.18 -24.69
N ALA A 20 -39.35 -16.19 -24.17
CA ALA A 20 -39.28 -16.54 -22.76
C ALA A 20 -37.84 -16.95 -22.42
N ILE A 21 -37.18 -16.18 -21.56
CA ILE A 21 -35.83 -16.47 -21.09
C ILE A 21 -35.95 -17.59 -20.05
N SER A 22 -35.39 -18.76 -20.35
CA SER A 22 -35.33 -19.87 -19.39
C SER A 22 -34.60 -19.44 -18.11
N GLY A 23 -35.03 -19.93 -16.94
CA GLY A 23 -34.39 -19.60 -15.66
C GLY A 23 -32.89 -19.90 -15.62
N ILE A 24 -32.44 -20.90 -16.39
CA ILE A 24 -31.01 -21.22 -16.57
C ILE A 24 -30.29 -20.07 -17.28
N MET A 25 -30.89 -19.48 -18.32
CA MET A 25 -30.29 -18.34 -19.04
C MET A 25 -30.21 -17.10 -18.16
N LEU A 26 -31.22 -16.86 -17.30
CA LEU A 26 -31.18 -15.76 -16.35
C LEU A 26 -30.03 -15.90 -15.33
N LEU A 27 -29.81 -17.12 -14.82
CA LEU A 27 -28.68 -17.40 -13.92
C LEU A 27 -27.34 -17.19 -14.61
N VAL A 28 -27.19 -17.61 -15.87
CA VAL A 28 -25.97 -17.38 -16.67
C VAL A 28 -25.72 -15.88 -16.87
N TYR A 29 -26.76 -15.08 -17.17
CA TYR A 29 -26.59 -13.64 -17.28
C TYR A 29 -26.20 -12.98 -15.96
N LEU A 30 -26.78 -13.42 -14.84
CA LEU A 30 -26.43 -12.91 -13.52
C LEU A 30 -24.99 -13.24 -13.13
N THR A 31 -24.52 -14.47 -13.38
CA THR A 31 -23.13 -14.84 -13.08
C THR A 31 -22.13 -14.09 -13.96
N LEU A 32 -22.41 -13.96 -15.25
CA LEU A 32 -21.61 -13.13 -16.16
C LEU A 32 -21.58 -11.67 -15.72
N PHE A 33 -22.73 -11.10 -15.34
CA PHE A 33 -22.80 -9.73 -14.84
C PHE A 33 -21.99 -9.56 -13.55
N CYS A 34 -22.11 -10.49 -12.59
CA CYS A 34 -21.31 -10.46 -11.36
C CYS A 34 -19.81 -10.59 -11.63
N LEU A 35 -19.40 -11.47 -12.54
CA LEU A 35 -18.00 -11.62 -12.96
C LEU A 35 -17.46 -10.34 -13.60
N VAL A 36 -18.21 -9.74 -14.54
CA VAL A 36 -17.86 -8.47 -15.18
C VAL A 36 -17.77 -7.35 -14.15
N CYS A 37 -18.72 -7.24 -13.22
CA CYS A 37 -18.67 -6.25 -12.14
C CYS A 37 -17.47 -6.46 -11.22
N SER A 38 -17.13 -7.71 -10.89
CA SER A 38 -15.95 -8.03 -10.08
C SER A 38 -14.67 -7.61 -10.81
N MET A 39 -14.53 -7.98 -12.08
CA MET A 39 -13.38 -7.58 -12.90
C MET A 39 -13.27 -6.07 -13.06
N ALA A 40 -14.39 -5.37 -13.29
CA ALA A 40 -14.41 -3.92 -13.37
C ALA A 40 -14.01 -3.25 -12.06
N LYS A 41 -14.45 -3.78 -10.90
CA LYS A 41 -14.01 -3.30 -9.57
C LYS A 41 -12.52 -3.52 -9.35
N TYR A 42 -11.99 -4.69 -9.69
CA TYR A 42 -10.56 -4.97 -9.59
C TYR A 42 -9.74 -4.04 -10.49
N CYS A 43 -10.12 -3.90 -11.76
CA CYS A 43 -9.44 -2.97 -12.68
C CYS A 43 -9.52 -1.52 -12.22
N LEU A 44 -10.68 -1.07 -11.74
CA LEU A 44 -10.84 0.29 -11.24
C LEU A 44 -10.00 0.51 -9.97
N SER A 45 -9.96 -0.45 -9.05
CA SER A 45 -9.12 -0.38 -7.85
C SER A 45 -7.64 -0.34 -8.21
N SER A 46 -7.18 -1.17 -9.14
CA SER A 46 -5.79 -1.17 -9.62
C SER A 46 -5.43 0.12 -10.35
N PHE A 47 -6.36 0.65 -11.17
CA PHE A 47 -6.16 1.93 -11.86
C PHE A 47 -6.14 3.09 -10.87
N LEU A 48 -7.07 3.13 -9.91
CA LEU A 48 -7.11 4.13 -8.86
C LEU A 48 -5.88 4.07 -7.95
N ALA A 49 -5.36 2.88 -7.64
CA ALA A 49 -4.10 2.72 -6.92
C ALA A 49 -2.89 3.22 -7.74
N SER A 50 -2.90 3.00 -9.06
CA SER A 50 -1.87 3.53 -9.98
C SER A 50 -1.93 5.06 -10.10
N THR A 51 -3.13 5.63 -10.18
CA THR A 51 -3.34 7.10 -10.19
C THR A 51 -3.18 7.72 -8.80
N GLY A 52 -3.31 6.92 -7.74
CA GLY A 52 -3.13 7.27 -6.33
C GLY A 52 -1.67 7.27 -5.90
N TYR A 53 -0.74 7.45 -6.85
CA TYR A 53 0.57 8.02 -6.55
C TYR A 53 0.33 9.41 -5.96
N GLU A 54 0.19 9.48 -4.64
CA GLU A 54 0.10 10.74 -3.92
C GLU A 54 1.41 11.50 -4.16
N SER A 55 1.37 12.38 -5.15
CA SER A 55 2.44 13.32 -5.46
C SER A 55 2.70 14.17 -4.21
N GLY A 56 3.70 13.76 -3.41
CA GLY A 56 4.05 14.36 -2.13
C GLY A 56 4.30 13.35 -0.99
N ARG A 57 3.90 12.09 -1.13
CA ARG A 57 4.20 11.05 -0.14
C ARG A 57 5.58 10.46 -0.39
N ALA A 58 6.36 10.28 0.68
CA ALA A 58 7.64 9.61 0.58
C ALA A 58 7.41 8.13 0.23
N ASP A 59 7.92 7.69 -0.93
CA ASP A 59 7.91 6.28 -1.35
C ASP A 59 8.70 5.37 -0.41
N ARG A 60 9.55 5.98 0.43
CA ARG A 60 10.43 5.31 1.37
C ARG A 60 10.38 5.98 2.74
N GLU A 61 10.09 5.21 3.78
CA GLU A 61 10.01 5.70 5.16
C GLU A 61 10.90 4.91 6.11
N ILE A 62 11.51 5.60 7.08
CA ILE A 62 12.25 5.04 8.20
C ILE A 62 11.40 5.20 9.46
N ILE A 63 11.09 4.08 10.08
CA ILE A 63 10.31 3.96 11.30
C ILE A 63 11.28 3.73 12.45
N VAL A 64 11.22 4.61 13.44
CA VAL A 64 12.18 4.65 14.55
C VAL A 64 11.44 4.58 15.86
N ALA A 65 11.81 3.62 16.69
CA ALA A 65 11.35 3.54 18.07
C ALA A 65 12.34 4.29 18.96
N ALA A 66 11.93 5.42 19.52
CA ALA A 66 12.82 6.32 20.26
C ALA A 66 12.26 6.69 21.64
N MET A 67 13.15 7.01 22.57
CA MET A 67 12.84 7.72 23.80
C MET A 67 13.10 9.23 23.62
N SER A 68 12.51 10.06 24.48
CA SER A 68 12.66 11.52 24.44
C SER A 68 14.12 11.98 24.58
N LYS A 69 14.97 11.14 25.17
CA LYS A 69 16.40 11.39 25.37
C LYS A 69 17.29 11.01 24.17
N ASP A 70 16.76 10.25 23.22
CA ASP A 70 17.56 9.71 22.13
C ASP A 70 17.78 10.77 21.04
N ASP A 71 18.98 10.81 20.47
CA ASP A 71 19.29 11.71 19.36
C ASP A 71 19.00 11.05 18.01
N THR A 72 18.01 11.59 17.32
CA THR A 72 17.61 11.16 15.97
C THR A 72 17.92 12.23 14.90
N SER A 73 18.65 13.30 15.24
CA SER A 73 18.96 14.41 14.33
C SER A 73 19.75 13.96 13.09
N TRP A 74 20.62 12.97 13.26
CA TRP A 74 21.43 12.38 12.20
C TRP A 74 20.60 11.85 11.01
N LEU A 75 19.35 11.42 11.24
CA LEU A 75 18.46 10.96 10.15
C LEU A 75 18.13 12.09 9.18
N TYR A 76 18.02 13.31 9.68
CA TYR A 76 17.74 14.49 8.87
C TYR A 76 19.00 14.96 8.13
N GLU A 77 20.16 14.88 8.78
CA GLU A 77 21.44 15.28 8.21
C GLU A 77 21.90 14.31 7.10
N TYR A 78 21.87 13.01 7.35
CA TYR A 78 22.48 12.03 6.45
C TYR A 78 21.50 11.35 5.50
N LEU A 79 20.20 11.31 5.81
CA LEU A 79 19.20 10.60 5.04
C LEU A 79 18.03 11.52 4.63
N PRO A 80 18.28 12.70 4.04
CA PRO A 80 17.25 13.72 3.81
C PRO A 80 16.06 13.20 2.98
N ASP A 81 16.33 12.32 2.01
CA ASP A 81 15.33 11.84 1.06
C ASP A 81 14.40 10.72 1.58
N TRP A 82 14.61 10.26 2.81
CA TRP A 82 13.74 9.29 3.46
C TRP A 82 12.66 10.01 4.28
N GLY A 83 11.42 9.54 4.25
CA GLY A 83 10.41 9.97 5.22
C GLY A 83 10.78 9.47 6.62
N LYS A 84 10.54 10.25 7.68
CA LYS A 84 10.86 9.85 9.06
C LYS A 84 9.58 9.70 9.88
N LYS A 85 9.43 8.56 10.54
CA LYS A 85 8.36 8.24 11.49
C LYS A 85 8.99 7.88 12.82
N ILE A 86 9.31 8.91 13.59
CA ILE A 86 9.99 8.77 14.87
C ILE A 86 8.94 8.75 15.97
N TYR A 87 8.74 7.58 16.57
CA TYR A 87 7.81 7.39 17.68
C TYR A 87 8.53 7.60 19.00
N ILE A 88 8.07 8.57 19.79
CA ILE A 88 8.60 8.86 21.12
C ILE A 88 7.74 8.12 22.15
N VAL A 89 8.25 7.01 22.67
CA VAL A 89 7.44 6.04 23.43
C VAL A 89 7.31 6.33 24.93
N ASP A 90 8.10 7.28 25.45
CA ASP A 90 8.09 7.71 26.86
C ASP A 90 7.39 9.05 27.08
N ASN A 91 6.84 9.66 26.02
CA ASN A 91 6.09 10.91 26.07
C ASN A 91 4.68 10.72 25.47
N PRO A 92 3.63 10.62 26.29
CA PRO A 92 2.25 10.47 25.84
C PRO A 92 1.73 11.64 24.98
N ASN A 93 2.37 12.81 25.09
CA ASN A 93 2.00 14.01 24.33
C ASN A 93 2.81 14.18 23.04
N ALA A 94 3.71 13.25 22.72
CA ALA A 94 4.46 13.31 21.48
C ALA A 94 3.54 13.12 20.27
N ARG A 95 3.84 13.82 19.18
CA ARG A 95 3.06 13.77 17.94
C ARG A 95 2.88 12.35 17.40
N LEU A 96 3.93 11.53 17.50
CA LEU A 96 3.90 10.10 17.20
C LEU A 96 4.31 9.36 18.46
N THR A 97 3.39 8.57 19.00
CA THR A 97 3.61 7.73 20.17
C THR A 97 2.74 6.49 20.08
N VAL A 98 2.84 5.62 21.08
CA VAL A 98 2.07 4.38 21.18
C VAL A 98 1.15 4.43 22.40
N PRO A 99 0.00 3.74 22.39
CA PRO A 99 -0.91 3.75 23.55
C PRO A 99 -0.26 3.27 24.85
N LYS A 100 0.67 2.32 24.74
CA LYS A 100 1.45 1.79 25.86
C LYS A 100 2.79 1.27 25.37
N ASN A 101 3.89 1.72 25.98
CA ASN A 101 5.23 1.19 25.70
C ASN A 101 5.42 -0.21 26.31
N LYS A 102 4.90 -1.24 25.66
CA LYS A 102 5.06 -2.65 26.02
C LYS A 102 5.65 -3.43 24.85
N GLY A 103 6.79 -4.08 25.06
CA GLY A 103 7.54 -4.73 23.97
C GLY A 103 8.44 -3.77 23.19
N ARG A 104 8.64 -2.53 23.69
CA ARG A 104 9.60 -1.54 23.17
C ARG A 104 9.43 -1.31 21.67
N GLU A 105 10.44 -1.63 20.87
CA GLU A 105 10.48 -1.44 19.42
C GLU A 105 9.34 -2.18 18.72
N SER A 106 8.98 -3.38 19.19
CA SER A 106 7.91 -4.17 18.60
C SER A 106 6.56 -3.46 18.65
N MET A 107 6.28 -2.68 19.69
CA MET A 107 5.04 -1.90 19.78
C MET A 107 4.98 -0.83 18.70
N VAL A 108 6.08 -0.12 18.49
CA VAL A 108 6.17 0.94 17.48
C VAL A 108 5.98 0.37 16.08
N TYR A 109 6.74 -0.68 15.73
CA TYR A 109 6.72 -1.24 14.39
C TYR A 109 5.36 -1.83 14.05
N LEU A 110 4.75 -2.58 14.97
CA LEU A 110 3.43 -3.15 14.75
C LEU A 110 2.34 -2.06 14.66
N SER A 111 2.39 -1.04 15.53
CA SER A 111 1.43 0.07 15.48
C SER A 111 1.51 0.81 14.14
N TYR A 112 2.71 1.11 13.67
CA TYR A 112 2.89 1.76 12.37
C TYR A 112 2.30 0.93 11.22
N ILE A 113 2.56 -0.39 11.21
CA ILE A 113 2.01 -1.28 10.18
C ILE A 113 0.48 -1.28 10.22
N ILE A 114 -0.12 -1.39 11.40
CA ILE A 114 -1.58 -1.40 11.57
C ILE A 114 -2.19 -0.07 11.13
N ASP A 115 -1.67 1.06 11.61
CA ASP A 115 -2.23 2.39 11.37
C ASP A 115 -2.12 2.85 9.90
N ASN A 116 -1.23 2.22 9.13
CA ASN A 116 -0.95 2.56 7.74
C ASN A 116 -1.22 1.40 6.78
N TYR A 117 -1.85 0.30 7.22
CA TYR A 117 -1.95 -0.97 6.47
C TYR A 117 -2.41 -0.80 5.02
N ASP A 118 -3.48 -0.04 4.79
CA ASP A 118 -4.06 0.18 3.45
C ASP A 118 -3.21 1.09 2.55
N ARG A 119 -2.14 1.68 3.10
CA ARG A 119 -1.39 2.77 2.49
C ARG A 119 0.05 2.79 3.00
N LEU A 120 0.68 1.62 3.09
CA LEU A 120 2.10 1.50 3.44
C LEU A 120 2.97 2.09 2.30
N PRO A 121 4.11 2.72 2.61
CA PRO A 121 5.05 3.16 1.59
C PRO A 121 5.69 1.94 0.90
N LYS A 122 6.23 2.15 -0.29
CA LYS A 122 6.85 1.08 -1.09
C LYS A 122 8.05 0.44 -0.38
N HIS A 123 8.83 1.25 0.33
CA HIS A 123 9.98 0.80 1.11
C HIS A 123 9.87 1.27 2.56
N MET A 124 10.07 0.35 3.49
CA MET A 124 10.06 0.63 4.92
C MET A 124 11.34 0.11 5.55
N ILE A 125 11.93 0.92 6.43
CA ILE A 125 13.05 0.52 7.28
C ILE A 125 12.64 0.65 8.74
N PHE A 126 12.91 -0.37 9.55
CA PHE A 126 12.66 -0.36 10.99
C PHE A 126 13.99 -0.40 11.72
N ILE A 127 14.32 0.66 12.47
CA ILE A 127 15.61 0.79 13.17
C ILE A 127 15.46 1.36 14.59
N HIS A 128 16.49 1.11 15.40
CA HIS A 128 16.75 1.80 16.67
C HIS A 128 17.16 3.27 16.44
N PRO A 129 17.10 4.14 17.46
CA PRO A 129 17.23 5.58 17.26
C PRO A 129 18.67 6.08 17.16
N GLN A 130 19.62 5.48 17.89
CA GLN A 130 21.01 5.91 17.84
C GLN A 130 21.67 5.46 16.53
N ARG A 131 22.51 6.34 15.96
CA ARG A 131 23.27 6.10 14.72
C ARG A 131 24.20 4.90 14.84
N TYR A 132 24.95 4.85 15.95
CA TYR A 132 25.95 3.82 16.21
C TYR A 132 25.37 2.78 17.16
N GLN A 133 25.21 1.54 16.70
CA GLN A 133 24.64 0.45 17.50
C GLN A 133 25.51 -0.80 17.43
N TRP A 134 25.84 -1.36 18.59
CA TRP A 134 26.68 -2.55 18.72
C TRP A 134 26.17 -3.78 17.95
N HIS A 135 24.89 -3.81 17.59
CA HIS A 135 24.26 -4.90 16.81
C HIS A 135 24.17 -4.60 15.30
N ASN A 136 24.76 -3.52 14.82
CA ASN A 136 24.95 -3.28 13.39
C ASN A 136 26.23 -3.96 12.93
N ASP A 137 26.22 -4.58 11.75
CA ASP A 137 27.39 -5.30 11.25
C ASP A 137 28.41 -4.41 10.50
N ASP A 138 28.09 -3.12 10.34
CA ASP A 138 29.06 -2.14 9.85
C ASP A 138 30.30 -2.13 10.77
N PRO A 139 31.54 -2.06 10.23
CA PRO A 139 32.75 -2.09 11.05
C PRO A 139 32.85 -0.98 12.10
N LEU A 140 32.16 0.15 11.90
CA LEU A 140 32.06 1.26 12.85
C LEU A 140 30.73 1.29 13.59
N TYR A 141 29.92 0.24 13.45
CA TYR A 141 28.56 0.15 13.99
C TYR A 141 27.60 1.22 13.43
N ASP A 142 27.95 1.88 12.33
CA ASP A 142 27.22 3.02 11.77
C ASP A 142 26.07 2.59 10.85
N ASN A 143 24.85 3.06 11.13
CA ASN A 143 23.70 2.81 10.26
C ASN A 143 23.70 3.62 8.96
N VAL A 144 24.41 4.75 8.89
CA VAL A 144 24.40 5.63 7.72
C VAL A 144 24.86 4.92 6.44
N PRO A 145 26.05 4.26 6.38
CA PRO A 145 26.48 3.59 5.17
C PRO A 145 25.55 2.43 4.78
N VAL A 146 25.01 1.70 5.75
CA VAL A 146 24.08 0.58 5.51
C VAL A 146 22.81 1.07 4.79
N ILE A 147 22.18 2.14 5.32
CA ILE A 147 20.92 2.65 4.75
C ILE A 147 21.16 3.38 3.41
N LYS A 148 22.29 4.07 3.25
CA LYS A 148 22.61 4.76 1.99
C LYS A 148 22.87 3.81 0.83
N ASN A 149 23.44 2.64 1.10
CA ASN A 149 23.80 1.67 0.06
C ASN A 149 22.73 0.60 -0.19
N LEU A 150 21.62 0.61 0.57
CA LEU A 150 20.53 -0.35 0.44
C LEU A 150 19.98 -0.39 -0.99
N GLN A 151 19.99 -1.56 -1.62
CA GLN A 151 19.49 -1.73 -2.98
C GLN A 151 17.96 -1.88 -2.98
N LEU A 152 17.25 -0.76 -3.10
CA LEU A 152 15.78 -0.76 -3.17
C LEU A 152 15.18 -1.67 -4.26
N PRO A 153 15.80 -1.84 -5.46
CA PRO A 153 15.33 -2.82 -6.43
C PRO A 153 15.41 -4.26 -5.92
N TYR A 154 16.51 -4.63 -5.25
CA TYR A 154 16.69 -5.95 -4.66
C TYR A 154 15.68 -6.18 -3.52
N LEU A 155 15.51 -5.21 -2.62
CA LEU A 155 14.47 -5.25 -1.59
C LEU A 155 13.07 -5.45 -2.20
N SER A 156 12.79 -4.79 -3.33
CA SER A 156 11.48 -4.94 -4.01
C SER A 156 11.29 -6.34 -4.58
N GLN A 157 12.37 -7.00 -4.99
CA GLN A 157 12.34 -8.36 -5.53
C GLN A 157 12.18 -9.41 -4.43
N GLU A 158 12.93 -9.28 -3.33
CA GLU A 158 12.89 -10.25 -2.23
C GLU A 158 11.71 -10.03 -1.26
N GLY A 159 11.13 -8.83 -1.26
CA GLY A 159 10.01 -8.44 -0.39
C GLY A 159 10.39 -8.16 1.06
N TYR A 160 11.47 -8.78 1.56
CA TYR A 160 12.06 -8.50 2.87
C TYR A 160 13.55 -8.80 2.85
N VAL A 161 14.35 -7.88 3.40
CA VAL A 161 15.78 -8.09 3.64
C VAL A 161 16.14 -7.60 5.03
N ASN A 162 17.16 -8.21 5.63
CA ASN A 162 17.75 -7.71 6.87
C ASN A 162 18.83 -6.66 6.53
N LEU A 163 18.93 -5.57 7.29
CA LEU A 163 19.99 -4.56 7.16
C LEU A 163 21.38 -5.05 7.58
N ARG A 164 21.48 -6.27 8.15
CA ARG A 164 22.75 -6.92 8.44
C ARG A 164 23.62 -7.01 7.17
N CYS A 165 24.84 -6.48 7.26
CA CYS A 165 25.80 -6.37 6.17
C CYS A 165 27.13 -6.94 6.67
N VAL A 166 27.34 -8.25 6.44
CA VAL A 166 28.54 -8.98 6.86
C VAL A 166 29.22 -9.62 5.67
N TRP A 167 30.54 -9.77 5.76
CA TRP A 167 31.37 -10.35 4.70
C TRP A 167 30.91 -11.71 4.16
N PHE A 168 30.26 -12.53 4.98
CA PHE A 168 29.82 -13.87 4.57
C PHE A 168 28.39 -13.95 4.04
N LEU A 169 27.50 -13.01 4.42
CA LEU A 169 26.11 -12.95 3.94
C LEU A 169 25.94 -11.94 2.81
N GLY A 170 26.89 -11.03 2.63
CA GLY A 170 26.77 -9.88 1.73
C GLY A 170 26.05 -8.71 2.40
N CYS A 171 25.81 -7.67 1.60
CA CYS A 171 25.07 -6.47 2.01
C CYS A 171 23.91 -6.29 1.02
N PRO A 172 22.69 -6.02 1.51
CA PRO A 172 21.52 -5.79 0.67
C PRO A 172 21.59 -4.44 -0.06
#